data_AF-A0A022VWQ9-F1
#
_entry.id   AF-A0A022VWQ9-F1
#
_cell.length_a   1.000
_cell.length_b   1.000
_cell.length_c   1.000
_cell.angle_alpha   90.00
_cell.angle_beta   90.00
_cell.angle_gamma   90.00
#
_symmetry.space_group_name_H-M   'P 1'
#
loop_
_entity.id
_entity.type
_entity.pdbx_description
1 polymer ?
#
loop_
_entity_poly.entity_id
_entity_poly.type
_entity_poly.pdbx_seq_one_letter_code
_entity_poly.pdbx_strand_id
1 'polypeptide(L)'
;MASHSMSREDIAKQYENYSIYVMLSSRGANPGFHWGIFIPTKTPDGHLWHATNREGGWKLDQRPSKNVPYSLSLVLAHKIGSVNNANWQTCIDTLNGIPAGPHPSPNTGETFSCRTWVKDAIIALEKNGIITLSKSIARIEETLLDAAAGYKDDVEVGGKIAKVKNSQI
;
A
#
# COMPACT_ATOMS: atom_id res chain seq x y z
N MET A 1 7.87 -23.79 22.46
CA MET A 1 7.66 -24.10 21.03
C MET A 1 8.38 -23.03 20.23
N ALA A 2 9.42 -23.38 19.48
CA ALA A 2 10.11 -22.42 18.63
C ALA A 2 9.16 -21.99 17.51
N SER A 3 8.70 -20.74 17.50
CA SER A 3 8.01 -20.22 16.32
C SER A 3 9.04 -20.24 15.18
N HIS A 4 8.77 -21.01 14.14
CA HIS A 4 9.55 -20.87 12.92
C HIS A 4 9.16 -19.53 12.31
N SER A 5 10.00 -18.52 12.54
CA SER A 5 9.89 -17.27 11.81
C SER A 5 10.03 -17.59 10.33
N MET A 6 9.16 -17.01 9.52
CA MET A 6 9.15 -17.23 8.09
C MET A 6 10.45 -16.68 7.49
N SER A 7 11.09 -17.46 6.61
CA SER A 7 12.33 -17.01 5.95
C SER A 7 12.07 -15.79 5.08
N ARG A 8 13.10 -14.99 4.77
CA ARG A 8 12.97 -13.83 3.87
C ARG A 8 12.49 -14.27 2.49
N GLU A 9 12.97 -15.40 2.01
CA GLU A 9 12.58 -16.00 0.75
C GLU A 9 11.08 -16.34 0.74
N ASP A 10 10.57 -16.91 1.82
CA ASP A 10 9.14 -17.27 1.93
C ASP A 10 8.25 -16.03 2.10
N ILE A 11 8.74 -14.98 2.75
CA ILE A 11 8.06 -13.66 2.77
C ILE A 11 7.96 -13.09 1.36
N ALA A 12 9.07 -13.06 0.62
CA ALA A 12 9.11 -12.54 -0.75
C ALA A 12 8.18 -13.32 -1.70
N LYS A 13 8.13 -14.65 -1.58
CA LYS A 13 7.26 -15.49 -2.43
C LYS A 13 5.76 -15.21 -2.28
N GLN A 14 5.32 -14.55 -1.21
CA GLN A 14 3.91 -14.19 -1.04
C GLN A 14 3.44 -13.10 -2.01
N TYR A 15 4.37 -12.29 -2.56
CA TYR A 15 4.02 -11.19 -3.46
C TYR A 15 4.16 -11.61 -4.92
N GLU A 16 3.12 -11.33 -5.68
CA GLU A 16 3.08 -11.47 -7.12
C GLU A 16 3.68 -10.24 -7.82
N ASN A 17 4.71 -10.44 -8.65
CA ASN A 17 5.30 -9.37 -9.46
C ASN A 17 4.22 -8.70 -10.35
N TYR A 18 4.36 -7.40 -10.53
CA TYR A 18 3.45 -6.53 -11.27
C TYR A 18 2.02 -6.50 -10.71
N SER A 19 1.81 -6.94 -9.47
CA SER A 19 0.56 -6.70 -8.75
C SER A 19 0.62 -5.40 -7.95
N ILE A 20 -0.49 -4.68 -7.88
CA ILE A 20 -0.59 -3.42 -7.12
C ILE A 20 -1.06 -3.74 -5.71
N TYR A 21 -0.21 -3.50 -4.72
CA TYR A 21 -0.54 -3.71 -3.30
C TYR A 21 -0.76 -2.38 -2.61
N VAL A 22 -1.88 -2.28 -1.87
CA VAL A 22 -2.03 -1.26 -0.83
C VAL A 22 -1.37 -1.78 0.44
N MET A 23 -0.48 -0.96 0.99
CA MET A 23 0.35 -1.27 2.14
C MET A 23 -0.12 -0.47 3.35
N LEU A 24 -0.46 -1.14 4.44
CA LEU A 24 -0.76 -0.51 5.73
C LEU A 24 0.34 -0.87 6.72
N SER A 25 1.08 0.14 7.16
CA SER A 25 2.13 -0.01 8.17
C SER A 25 1.71 0.62 9.48
N SER A 26 2.04 -0.02 10.60
CA SER A 26 1.79 0.53 11.92
C SER A 26 2.57 1.82 12.14
N ARG A 27 1.96 2.73 12.91
CA ARG A 27 2.57 3.96 13.40
C ARG A 27 2.98 3.88 14.87
N GLY A 28 3.04 2.66 15.42
CA GLY A 28 3.30 2.41 16.84
C GLY A 28 2.14 2.92 17.70
N ALA A 29 2.49 3.75 18.70
CA ALA A 29 1.54 4.38 19.60
C ALA A 29 0.62 5.43 18.95
N ASN A 30 0.94 5.89 17.72
CA ASN A 30 0.08 6.83 17.00
C ASN A 30 -1.12 6.10 16.39
N PRO A 31 -2.32 6.73 16.38
CA PRO A 31 -3.51 6.11 15.83
C PRO A 31 -3.39 5.89 14.32
N GLY A 32 -4.12 4.88 13.84
CA GLY A 32 -4.23 4.54 12.42
C GLY A 32 -2.96 3.95 11.81
N PHE A 33 -2.92 3.93 10.48
CA PHE A 33 -1.84 3.32 9.71
C PHE A 33 -1.17 4.34 8.80
N HIS A 34 0.07 4.06 8.41
CA HIS A 34 0.71 4.71 7.28
C HIS A 34 0.38 3.91 6.01
N TRP A 35 -0.11 4.61 4.99
CA TRP A 35 -0.59 4.01 3.76
C TRP A 35 0.39 4.29 2.62
N GLY A 36 0.55 3.30 1.74
CA GLY A 36 1.31 3.43 0.50
C GLY A 36 0.88 2.40 -0.55
N ILE A 37 1.42 2.54 -1.76
CA ILE A 37 1.28 1.59 -2.85
C ILE A 37 2.65 0.97 -3.12
N PHE A 38 2.71 -0.35 -3.20
CA PHE A 38 3.90 -1.08 -3.60
C PHE A 38 3.58 -1.95 -4.81
N ILE A 39 4.43 -1.86 -5.84
CA ILE A 39 4.39 -2.73 -7.01
C ILE A 39 5.73 -3.47 -7.10
N PRO A 40 5.79 -4.76 -6.71
CA PRO A 40 6.98 -5.57 -6.92
C PRO A 40 7.23 -5.78 -8.41
N THR A 41 8.48 -5.66 -8.85
CA THR A 41 8.89 -6.02 -10.23
C THR A 41 9.74 -7.28 -10.23
N LYS A 42 10.47 -7.51 -9.14
CA LYS A 42 11.21 -8.73 -8.83
C LYS A 42 11.29 -8.86 -7.30
N THR A 43 10.22 -9.30 -6.65
CA THR A 43 10.13 -9.35 -5.18
C THR A 43 11.41 -9.94 -4.55
N PRO A 44 12.01 -9.28 -3.54
CA PRO A 44 11.50 -8.14 -2.75
C PRO A 44 11.66 -6.76 -3.39
N ASP A 45 12.24 -6.69 -4.58
CA ASP A 45 12.46 -5.44 -5.30
C ASP A 45 11.17 -4.97 -5.98
N GLY A 46 10.92 -3.66 -5.90
CA GLY A 46 9.77 -3.03 -6.53
C GLY A 46 9.81 -1.52 -6.41
N HIS A 47 8.69 -0.89 -6.74
CA HIS A 47 8.48 0.54 -6.61
C HIS A 47 7.49 0.84 -5.50
N LEU A 48 7.82 1.82 -4.66
CA LEU A 48 7.00 2.29 -3.55
C LEU A 48 6.56 3.74 -3.83
N TRP A 49 5.28 4.01 -3.61
CA TRP A 49 4.70 5.35 -3.58
C TRP A 49 3.95 5.56 -2.27
N HIS A 50 4.19 6.68 -1.60
CA HIS A 50 3.41 7.08 -0.43
C HIS A 50 3.55 8.58 -0.19
N ALA A 51 2.49 9.21 0.32
CA ALA A 51 2.61 10.59 0.79
C ALA A 51 3.18 10.63 2.22
N THR A 52 4.14 11.50 2.47
CA THR A 52 4.83 11.67 3.75
C THR A 52 4.86 13.14 4.16
N ASN A 53 4.86 13.39 5.48
CA ASN A 53 4.95 14.72 6.05
C ASN A 53 6.07 14.88 7.09
N ARG A 54 7.07 13.98 7.06
CA ARG A 54 8.16 13.94 8.05
C ARG A 54 9.03 15.20 8.09
N GLU A 55 9.13 15.91 6.98
CA GLU A 55 9.96 17.12 6.84
C GLU A 55 9.13 18.42 6.90
N GLY A 56 7.84 18.33 7.25
CA GLY A 56 6.89 19.44 7.16
C GLY A 56 6.24 19.54 5.77
N GLY A 57 4.92 19.77 5.77
CA GLY A 57 4.11 19.70 4.54
C GLY A 57 3.99 18.28 3.98
N TRP A 58 2.96 18.04 3.17
CA TRP A 58 2.78 16.75 2.50
C TRP A 58 3.55 16.72 1.18
N LYS A 59 4.31 15.65 0.95
CA LYS A 59 5.01 15.37 -0.31
C LYS A 59 4.86 13.91 -0.72
N LEU A 60 4.94 13.63 -2.01
CA LEU A 60 5.02 12.28 -2.54
C LEU A 60 6.47 11.79 -2.38
N ASP A 61 6.65 10.67 -1.68
CA ASP A 61 7.88 9.87 -1.74
C ASP A 61 7.63 8.70 -2.70
N GLN A 62 8.38 8.72 -3.80
CA GLN A 62 8.36 7.71 -4.85
C GLN A 62 9.77 7.22 -5.07
N ARG A 63 9.99 5.91 -4.94
CA ARG A 63 11.33 5.33 -5.10
C ARG A 63 11.31 3.82 -5.34
N PRO A 64 12.35 3.30 -6.01
CA PRO A 64 12.67 1.88 -5.92
C PRO A 64 12.92 1.48 -4.46
N SER A 65 12.49 0.29 -4.09
CA SER A 65 12.74 -0.29 -2.78
C SER A 65 13.02 -1.78 -2.88
N LYS A 66 13.88 -2.27 -1.98
CA LYS A 66 14.36 -3.66 -1.93
C LYS A 66 13.88 -4.43 -0.70
N ASN A 67 13.16 -3.76 0.19
CA ASN A 67 12.90 -4.26 1.54
C ASN A 67 11.46 -4.02 2.03
N VAL A 68 10.54 -3.53 1.18
CA VAL A 68 9.14 -3.30 1.60
C VAL A 68 8.52 -4.55 2.24
N PRO A 69 8.62 -5.76 1.64
CA PRO A 69 8.09 -6.98 2.24
C PRO A 69 8.63 -7.32 3.63
N TYR A 70 9.80 -6.81 3.99
CA TYR A 70 10.51 -7.15 5.23
C TYR A 70 10.39 -6.07 6.31
N SER A 71 9.61 -5.03 6.07
CA SER A 71 9.44 -3.96 7.04
C SER A 71 8.73 -4.50 8.29
N LEU A 72 9.37 -4.34 9.46
CA LEU A 72 8.79 -4.75 10.75
C LEU A 72 7.52 -3.97 11.11
N SER A 73 7.35 -2.77 10.55
CA SER A 73 6.14 -1.98 10.73
C SER A 73 5.02 -2.36 9.76
N LEU A 74 5.28 -3.18 8.75
CA LEU A 74 4.25 -3.53 7.78
C LEU A 74 3.25 -4.52 8.40
N VAL A 75 1.97 -4.16 8.38
CA VAL A 75 0.89 -4.98 8.97
C VAL A 75 0.14 -5.73 7.88
N LEU A 76 -0.19 -5.05 6.79
CA LEU A 76 -0.99 -5.61 5.69
C LEU A 76 -0.45 -5.17 4.34
N ALA A 77 -0.36 -6.12 3.41
CA ALA A 77 -0.22 -5.89 1.98
C ALA A 77 -1.43 -6.52 1.27
N HIS A 78 -2.28 -5.71 0.65
CA HIS A 78 -3.49 -6.21 -0.03
C HIS A 78 -3.45 -5.86 -1.52
N LYS A 79 -3.50 -6.89 -2.36
CA LYS A 79 -3.58 -6.74 -3.81
C LYS A 79 -4.92 -6.13 -4.23
N ILE A 80 -4.87 -5.05 -4.99
CA ILE A 80 -6.05 -4.38 -5.56
C ILE A 80 -6.12 -4.49 -7.08
N GLY A 81 -5.08 -5.01 -7.72
CA GLY A 81 -4.94 -4.97 -9.16
C GLY A 81 -3.62 -5.56 -9.64
N SER A 82 -3.42 -5.52 -10.94
CA SER A 82 -2.15 -5.86 -11.57
C SER A 82 -1.95 -5.03 -12.82
N VAL A 83 -0.69 -4.74 -13.10
CA VAL A 83 -0.22 -4.07 -14.29
C VAL A 83 0.43 -5.07 -15.23
N ASN A 84 0.48 -4.74 -16.50
CA ASN A 84 1.17 -5.49 -17.54
C ASN A 84 2.06 -4.53 -18.34
N ASN A 85 2.82 -5.07 -19.30
CA ASN A 85 3.74 -4.26 -20.09
C ASN A 85 3.04 -3.11 -20.86
N ALA A 86 1.79 -3.29 -21.26
CA ALA A 86 1.06 -2.29 -22.04
C ALA A 86 0.61 -1.09 -21.18
N ASN A 87 0.31 -1.30 -19.90
CA ASN A 87 -0.18 -0.23 -19.01
C ASN A 87 0.83 0.17 -17.91
N TRP A 88 2.03 -0.42 -17.87
CA TRP A 88 3.05 -0.14 -16.85
C TRP A 88 3.44 1.33 -16.81
N GLN A 89 3.76 1.93 -17.95
CA GLN A 89 4.15 3.35 -18.00
C GLN A 89 2.98 4.25 -17.58
N THR A 90 1.78 4.00 -18.09
CA THR A 90 0.56 4.70 -17.68
C THR A 90 0.32 4.60 -16.18
N CYS A 91 0.58 3.45 -15.56
CA CYS A 91 0.49 3.29 -14.11
C CYS A 91 1.48 4.16 -13.36
N ILE A 92 2.75 4.18 -13.78
CA ILE A 92 3.77 5.03 -13.15
C ILE A 92 3.38 6.50 -13.27
N ASP A 93 3.00 6.93 -14.47
CA ASP A 93 2.63 8.33 -14.74
C ASP A 93 1.38 8.74 -13.95
N THR A 94 0.40 7.83 -13.86
CA THR A 94 -0.81 8.02 -13.04
C THR A 94 -0.44 8.21 -11.57
N LEU A 95 0.40 7.34 -11.00
CA LEU A 95 0.78 7.44 -9.58
C LEU A 95 1.64 8.67 -9.28
N ASN A 96 2.55 9.03 -10.20
CA ASN A 96 3.40 10.21 -10.06
C ASN A 96 2.62 11.52 -10.21
N GLY A 97 1.54 11.51 -11.01
CA GLY A 97 0.73 12.69 -11.28
C GLY A 97 -0.25 13.07 -10.16
N ILE A 98 -0.43 12.23 -9.14
CA ILE A 98 -1.35 12.54 -8.04
C ILE A 98 -0.73 13.60 -7.13
N PRO A 99 -1.36 14.78 -6.98
CA PRO A 99 -0.82 15.84 -6.14
C PRO A 99 -0.64 15.37 -4.69
N ALA A 100 0.51 15.68 -4.11
CA ALA A 100 0.71 15.65 -2.67
C ALA A 100 0.83 17.09 -2.17
N GLY A 101 -0.03 17.48 -1.21
CA GLY A 101 -0.06 18.86 -0.76
C GLY A 101 -1.12 19.13 0.30
N PRO A 102 -1.28 20.40 0.72
CA PRO A 102 -2.19 20.75 1.81
C PRO A 102 -3.67 20.76 1.37
N HIS A 103 -3.96 20.69 0.07
CA HIS A 103 -5.31 20.75 -0.45
C HIS A 103 -6.08 19.46 -0.15
N PRO A 104 -7.36 19.54 0.23
CA PRO A 104 -8.21 18.36 0.37
C PRO A 104 -8.22 17.50 -0.91
N SER A 105 -8.49 16.20 -0.74
CA SER A 105 -8.66 15.30 -1.88
C SER A 105 -9.72 15.84 -2.84
N PRO A 106 -9.45 15.95 -4.14
CA PRO A 106 -10.44 16.39 -5.11
C PRO A 106 -11.54 15.34 -5.34
N ASN A 107 -11.31 14.07 -4.98
CA ASN A 107 -12.29 13.00 -5.17
C ASN A 107 -13.16 12.77 -3.94
N THR A 108 -12.65 13.03 -2.72
CA THR A 108 -13.40 12.76 -1.48
C THR A 108 -13.69 13.99 -0.64
N GLY A 109 -13.04 15.12 -0.90
CA GLY A 109 -13.13 16.33 -0.07
C GLY A 109 -12.46 16.23 1.29
N GLU A 110 -11.86 15.09 1.63
CA GLU A 110 -11.20 14.86 2.92
C GLU A 110 -9.89 15.65 3.03
N THR A 111 -9.53 16.05 4.26
CA THR A 111 -8.21 16.61 4.56
C THR A 111 -7.10 15.68 4.10
N PHE A 112 -6.08 16.24 3.46
CA PHE A 112 -4.99 15.45 2.88
C PHE A 112 -4.20 14.66 3.93
N SER A 113 -3.95 13.40 3.60
CA SER A 113 -3.10 12.47 4.34
C SER A 113 -2.54 11.38 3.42
N CYS A 114 -1.62 10.55 3.93
CA CYS A 114 -1.19 9.34 3.20
C CYS A 114 -2.35 8.43 2.80
N ARG A 115 -3.39 8.37 3.64
CA ARG A 115 -4.60 7.57 3.39
C ARG A 115 -5.39 8.13 2.23
N THR A 116 -5.70 9.43 2.26
CA THR A 116 -6.48 10.06 1.18
C THR A 116 -5.70 10.07 -0.13
N TRP A 117 -4.37 10.24 -0.09
CA TRP A 117 -3.53 10.09 -1.28
C TRP A 117 -3.66 8.68 -1.91
N VAL A 118 -3.63 7.62 -1.10
CA VAL A 118 -3.85 6.25 -1.62
C VAL A 118 -5.27 6.09 -2.17
N LYS A 119 -6.29 6.68 -1.55
CA LYS A 119 -7.65 6.66 -2.10
C LYS A 119 -7.73 7.34 -3.46
N ASP A 120 -7.12 8.52 -3.60
CA ASP A 120 -7.00 9.23 -4.87
C ASP A 120 -6.23 8.40 -5.91
N ALA A 121 -5.19 7.69 -5.49
CA ALA A 121 -4.44 6.79 -6.35
C ALA A 121 -5.27 5.64 -6.89
N ILE A 122 -6.03 4.97 -6.03
CA ILE A 122 -6.93 3.87 -6.43
C ILE A 122 -7.96 4.37 -7.45
N ILE A 123 -8.57 5.52 -7.19
CA ILE A 123 -9.55 6.14 -8.10
C ILE A 123 -8.90 6.51 -9.44
N ALA A 124 -7.68 7.07 -9.42
CA ALA A 124 -6.97 7.43 -10.64
C ALA A 124 -6.57 6.20 -11.47
N LEU A 125 -6.13 5.12 -10.82
CA LEU A 125 -5.81 3.85 -11.48
C LEU A 125 -7.05 3.24 -12.15
N GLU A 126 -8.21 3.29 -11.49
CA GLU A 126 -9.47 2.83 -12.08
C GLU A 126 -9.91 3.69 -13.27
N LYS A 127 -9.88 5.03 -13.12
CA LYS A 127 -10.25 5.98 -14.19
C LYS A 127 -9.39 5.82 -15.45
N ASN A 128 -8.12 5.43 -15.28
CA ASN A 128 -7.19 5.17 -16.39
C ASN A 128 -7.26 3.72 -16.91
N GLY A 129 -8.22 2.90 -16.43
CA GLY A 129 -8.42 1.52 -16.89
C GLY A 129 -7.29 0.55 -16.50
N ILE A 130 -6.48 0.90 -15.50
CA ILE A 130 -5.37 0.06 -15.03
C ILE A 130 -5.89 -1.05 -14.12
N ILE A 131 -6.89 -0.73 -13.28
CA ILE A 131 -7.58 -1.68 -12.41
C ILE A 131 -9.09 -1.54 -12.58
N THR A 132 -9.83 -2.52 -12.10
CA THR A 132 -11.30 -2.47 -12.02
C THR A 132 -11.69 -2.75 -10.58
N LEU A 133 -12.47 -1.87 -9.97
CA LEU A 133 -12.92 -2.06 -8.59
C LEU A 133 -14.28 -2.74 -8.59
N SER A 134 -14.42 -3.77 -7.75
CA SER A 134 -15.71 -4.43 -7.54
C SER A 134 -16.56 -3.73 -6.47
N LYS A 135 -15.95 -2.78 -5.73
CA LYS A 135 -16.51 -2.09 -4.57
C LYS A 135 -16.15 -0.61 -4.60
N SER A 136 -16.94 0.20 -3.90
CA SER A 136 -16.63 1.62 -3.73
C SER A 136 -15.33 1.83 -2.95
N ILE A 137 -14.68 2.97 -3.16
CA ILE A 137 -13.45 3.32 -2.45
C ILE A 137 -13.61 3.34 -0.92
N ALA A 138 -14.80 3.72 -0.43
CA ALA A 138 -15.11 3.72 1.00
C ALA A 138 -15.15 2.29 1.56
N ARG A 139 -15.74 1.34 0.81
CA ARG A 139 -15.79 -0.07 1.22
C ARG A 139 -14.42 -0.75 1.13
N ILE A 140 -13.59 -0.36 0.17
CA ILE A 140 -12.20 -0.79 0.08
C ILE A 140 -11.44 -0.31 1.32
N GLU A 141 -11.56 0.98 1.67
CA GLU A 141 -10.93 1.54 2.87
C GLU A 141 -11.32 0.78 4.15
N GLU A 142 -12.62 0.57 4.37
CA GLU A 142 -13.14 -0.20 5.51
C GLU A 142 -12.54 -1.61 5.54
N THR A 143 -12.56 -2.32 4.40
CA THR A 143 -11.99 -3.68 4.28
C THR A 143 -10.50 -3.72 4.62
N LEU A 144 -9.72 -2.70 4.22
CA LEU A 144 -8.29 -2.61 4.50
C LEU A 144 -8.02 -2.31 5.98
N LEU A 145 -8.79 -1.38 6.56
CA LEU A 145 -8.67 -1.01 7.97
C LEU A 145 -9.04 -2.17 8.90
N ASP A 146 -10.17 -2.83 8.65
CA ASP A 146 -10.62 -3.98 9.44
C ASP A 146 -9.60 -5.13 9.38
N ALA A 147 -9.09 -5.41 8.17
CA ALA A 147 -8.07 -6.42 7.99
C ALA A 147 -6.78 -6.06 8.73
N ALA A 148 -6.29 -4.83 8.62
CA ALA A 148 -5.06 -4.42 9.28
C ALA A 148 -5.21 -4.38 10.81
N ALA A 149 -6.35 -3.91 11.33
CA ALA A 149 -6.63 -3.91 12.77
C ALA A 149 -6.54 -5.32 13.36
N GLY A 150 -7.05 -6.34 12.67
CA GLY A 150 -6.98 -7.73 13.11
C GLY A 150 -5.57 -8.35 13.14
N TYR A 151 -4.55 -7.70 12.57
CA TYR A 151 -3.16 -8.17 12.59
C TYR A 151 -2.18 -7.23 13.31
N LYS A 152 -2.60 -6.01 13.66
CA LYS A 152 -1.71 -4.96 14.17
C LYS A 152 -0.95 -5.40 15.42
N ASP A 153 -1.66 -5.87 16.44
CA ASP A 153 -1.04 -6.19 17.74
C ASP A 153 -0.01 -7.32 17.62
N ASP A 154 -0.35 -8.39 16.87
CA ASP A 154 0.55 -9.52 16.62
C ASP A 154 1.83 -9.11 15.89
N VAL A 155 1.72 -8.17 14.95
CA VAL A 155 2.87 -7.65 14.21
C VAL A 155 3.74 -6.75 15.10
N GLU A 156 3.12 -5.89 15.91
CA GLU A 156 3.86 -4.95 16.78
C GLU A 156 4.66 -5.64 17.88
N VAL A 157 4.17 -6.75 18.41
CA VAL A 157 4.91 -7.56 19.40
C VAL A 157 5.93 -8.50 18.75
N GLY A 158 6.06 -8.47 17.41
CA GLY A 158 6.95 -9.35 16.65
C GLY A 158 6.50 -10.81 16.60
N GLY A 159 5.24 -11.09 16.95
CA GLY A 159 4.67 -12.44 16.96
C GLY A 159 4.32 -12.95 15.56
N LYS A 160 4.00 -12.04 14.62
CA LYS A 160 3.72 -12.34 13.21
C LYS A 160 4.40 -11.34 12.28
N ILE A 161 4.63 -11.77 11.05
CA ILE A 161 4.98 -10.87 9.93
C ILE A 161 3.72 -10.21 9.36
N ALA A 162 3.91 -9.27 8.44
CA ALA A 162 2.83 -8.68 7.64
C ALA A 162 1.92 -9.74 7.00
N LYS A 163 0.62 -9.52 7.01
CA LYS A 163 -0.32 -10.33 6.23
C LYS A 163 -0.30 -9.90 4.78
N VAL A 164 -0.09 -10.84 3.85
CA VAL A 164 -0.28 -10.63 2.41
C VAL A 164 -1.61 -11.23 1.96
N LYS A 165 -2.39 -10.48 1.18
CA LYS A 165 -3.67 -10.91 0.59
C LYS A 165 -3.64 -10.68 -0.92
N ASN A 166 -3.71 -11.77 -1.70
CA ASN A 166 -3.66 -11.74 -3.17
C ASN A 166 -5.05 -11.83 -3.83
N SER A 167 -6.12 -12.05 -3.05
CA SER A 167 -7.49 -11.87 -3.52
C SER A 167 -7.74 -10.39 -3.80
N GLN A 168 -8.23 -10.05 -4.99
CA GLN A 168 -8.66 -8.67 -5.28
C GLN A 168 -9.88 -8.29 -4.42
N ILE A 169 -9.96 -7.01 -4.03
CA ILE A 169 -11.06 -6.47 -3.21
C ILE A 169 -12.31 -6.18 -4.03
#